data_AF-A0A7M3Y6H1-F1
#
_entry.id   AF-A0A7M3Y6H1-F1
#
_cell.length_a   1.000
_cell.length_b   1.000
_cell.length_c   1.000
_cell.angle_alpha   90.00
_cell.angle_beta   90.00
_cell.angle_gamma   90.00
#
_symmetry.space_group_name_H-M   'P 1'
#
loop_
_entity.id
_entity.type
_entity.pdbx_description
1 polymer ?
#
loop_
_entity_poly.entity_id
_entity_poly.type
_entity_poly.pdbx_seq_one_letter_code
_entity_poly.pdbx_strand_id
1 'polypeptide(L)'
;MITEDPLTFITLSPIVVGLTLLILPQIAPTSASDYIKKISRPLSMSLAIAILGITTMLFLGQIGSIDWLNIGQGSYVFQSEPVSVLEPIGVRWVVGVDALSFPMVWLTALLIPISMLVEWDAKKGHLFFPLILIMEGALLGVFIVLDLFVFYVFWELTLIPMFFLILVWG
;
A
#
# COMPACT_ATOMS: atom_id res chain seq x y z
N MET A 1 -18.53 4.92 2.62
CA MET A 1 -17.86 6.23 2.86
C MET A 1 -16.34 6.15 2.89
N ILE A 2 -15.64 5.37 3.76
CA ILE A 2 -14.17 5.20 3.67
C ILE A 2 -13.75 4.22 2.55
N THR A 3 -14.60 3.25 2.21
CA THR A 3 -14.31 2.16 1.27
C THR A 3 -14.57 2.49 -0.21
N GLU A 4 -15.09 3.68 -0.51
CA GLU A 4 -15.44 4.08 -1.89
C GLU A 4 -14.33 4.89 -2.58
N ASP A 5 -13.30 5.29 -1.84
CA ASP A 5 -12.17 6.05 -2.38
C ASP A 5 -11.07 5.09 -2.89
N PRO A 6 -10.71 5.15 -4.19
CA PRO A 6 -9.64 4.33 -4.74
C PRO A 6 -8.29 4.52 -4.02
N LEU A 7 -7.98 5.72 -3.52
CA LEU A 7 -6.73 6.02 -2.82
C LEU A 7 -6.67 5.31 -1.46
N THR A 8 -7.79 5.27 -0.76
CA THR A 8 -7.88 4.54 0.52
C THR A 8 -7.74 3.04 0.29
N PHE A 9 -8.35 2.52 -0.79
CA PHE A 9 -8.25 1.11 -1.14
C PHE A 9 -6.82 0.68 -1.48
N ILE A 10 -6.11 1.40 -2.34
CA ILE A 10 -4.72 1.06 -2.72
C ILE A 10 -3.75 1.18 -1.54
N THR A 11 -4.02 2.07 -0.58
CA THR A 11 -3.15 2.28 0.59
C THR A 11 -3.35 1.20 1.65
N LEU A 12 -4.61 0.87 1.98
CA LEU A 12 -4.91 -0.03 3.10
C LEU A 12 -4.93 -1.51 2.71
N SER A 13 -5.30 -1.85 1.46
CA SER A 13 -5.40 -3.25 1.05
C SER A 13 -4.09 -4.04 1.15
N PRO A 14 -2.90 -3.51 0.79
CA PRO A 14 -1.63 -4.24 0.97
C PRO A 14 -1.33 -4.54 2.43
N ILE A 15 -1.59 -3.58 3.32
CA ILE A 15 -1.33 -3.72 4.75
C ILE A 15 -2.26 -4.78 5.34
N VAL A 16 -3.56 -4.69 5.05
CA VAL A 16 -4.55 -5.65 5.57
C VAL A 16 -4.27 -7.05 5.05
N VAL A 17 -4.06 -7.21 3.74
CA VAL A 17 -3.79 -8.52 3.13
C VAL A 17 -2.45 -9.08 3.60
N GLY A 18 -1.41 -8.26 3.66
CA GLY A 18 -0.09 -8.67 4.13
C GLY A 18 -0.11 -9.10 5.59
N LEU A 19 -0.74 -8.34 6.49
CA LEU A 19 -0.90 -8.72 7.89
C LEU A 19 -1.72 -10.01 8.03
N THR A 20 -2.80 -10.14 7.26
CA THR A 20 -3.62 -11.36 7.26
C THR A 20 -2.78 -12.57 6.83
N LEU A 21 -1.99 -12.45 5.75
CA LEU A 21 -1.13 -13.53 5.28
C LEU A 21 0.00 -13.90 6.26
N LEU A 22 0.45 -12.97 7.10
CA LEU A 22 1.45 -13.25 8.15
C LEU A 22 0.83 -13.93 9.38
N ILE A 23 -0.34 -13.47 9.83
CA ILE A 23 -0.97 -13.90 11.09
C ILE A 23 -1.79 -15.18 10.89
N LEU A 24 -2.56 -15.28 9.80
CA LEU A 24 -3.50 -16.39 9.57
C LEU A 24 -2.83 -17.79 9.61
N PRO A 25 -1.64 -18.02 9.02
CA PRO A 25 -0.95 -19.30 9.14
C PRO A 25 -0.52 -19.68 10.56
N GLN A 26 -0.41 -18.73 11.48
CA GLN A 26 0.06 -18.96 12.85
C GLN A 26 -1.07 -19.43 13.77
N ILE A 27 -2.31 -19.00 13.47
CA ILE A 27 -3.51 -19.35 14.25
C ILE A 27 -4.30 -20.52 13.66
N ALA A 28 -4.10 -20.82 12.37
CA ALA A 28 -4.85 -21.85 11.66
C ALA A 28 -4.34 -23.28 11.95
N PRO A 29 -5.20 -24.31 11.85
CA PRO A 29 -4.79 -25.72 11.91
C PRO A 29 -3.70 -26.04 10.87
N THR A 30 -2.86 -27.04 11.13
CA THR A 30 -1.69 -27.39 10.30
C THR A 30 -2.02 -27.54 8.82
N SER A 31 -3.12 -28.22 8.48
CA SER A 31 -3.57 -28.41 7.09
C SER A 31 -3.91 -27.09 6.38
N ALA A 32 -4.48 -26.12 7.09
CA ALA A 32 -4.81 -24.80 6.55
C ALA A 32 -3.58 -23.89 6.49
N SER A 33 -2.69 -23.97 7.49
CA SER A 33 -1.44 -23.21 7.54
C SER A 33 -0.57 -23.45 6.30
N ASP A 34 -0.40 -24.71 5.90
CA ASP A 34 0.41 -25.06 4.73
C ASP A 34 -0.20 -24.57 3.41
N TYR A 35 -1.53 -24.56 3.30
CA TYR A 35 -2.22 -23.99 2.15
C TYR A 35 -2.03 -22.47 2.08
N ILE A 36 -2.23 -21.77 3.20
CA ILE A 36 -2.06 -20.30 3.27
C ILE A 36 -0.62 -19.90 2.93
N LYS A 37 0.37 -20.65 3.41
CA LYS A 37 1.79 -20.39 3.08
C LYS A 37 2.12 -20.59 1.60
N LYS A 38 1.39 -21.47 0.90
CA LYS A 38 1.55 -21.67 -0.54
C LYS A 38 0.90 -20.56 -1.35
N ILE A 39 -0.29 -20.12 -0.96
CA ILE A 39 -1.03 -19.07 -1.67
C ILE A 39 -0.53 -17.65 -1.35
N SER A 40 0.20 -17.45 -0.26
CA SER A 40 0.69 -16.13 0.14
C SER A 40 1.51 -15.42 -0.95
N ARG A 41 2.33 -16.17 -1.70
CA ARG A 41 3.16 -15.61 -2.78
C ARG A 41 2.32 -15.16 -3.97
N PRO A 42 1.53 -16.03 -4.65
CA PRO A 42 0.73 -15.61 -5.78
C PRO A 42 -0.33 -14.57 -5.38
N LEU A 43 -0.87 -14.62 -4.15
CA LEU A 43 -1.85 -13.63 -3.70
C LEU A 43 -1.22 -12.24 -3.53
N SER A 44 -0.04 -12.16 -2.90
CA SER A 44 0.67 -10.88 -2.74
C SER A 44 1.04 -10.29 -4.10
N MET A 45 1.57 -11.11 -5.02
CA MET A 45 1.88 -10.69 -6.38
C MET A 45 0.64 -10.21 -7.13
N SER A 46 -0.47 -10.96 -7.03
CA SER A 46 -1.72 -10.59 -7.69
C SER A 46 -2.27 -9.26 -7.19
N LEU A 47 -2.17 -8.99 -5.88
CA LEU A 47 -2.59 -7.71 -5.32
C LEU A 47 -1.68 -6.56 -5.75
N ALA A 48 -0.35 -6.73 -5.72
CA ALA A 48 0.60 -5.73 -6.19
C ALA A 48 0.37 -5.37 -7.67
N ILE A 49 0.12 -6.38 -8.53
CA ILE A 49 -0.24 -6.15 -9.93
C ILE A 49 -1.57 -5.40 -10.06
N ALA A 50 -2.57 -5.72 -9.25
CA ALA A 50 -3.85 -5.01 -9.26
C ALA A 50 -3.67 -3.53 -8.86
N ILE A 51 -2.85 -3.26 -7.86
CA ILE A 51 -2.54 -1.90 -7.40
C ILE A 51 -1.76 -1.12 -8.46
N LEU A 52 -0.77 -1.75 -9.11
CA LEU A 52 -0.09 -1.17 -10.27
C LEU A 52 -1.09 -0.84 -11.39
N GLY A 53 -2.04 -1.73 -11.66
CA GLY A 53 -3.10 -1.49 -12.64
C GLY A 53 -3.96 -0.27 -12.28
N ILE A 54 -4.45 -0.20 -11.04
CA ILE A 54 -5.29 0.91 -10.54
C ILE A 54 -4.51 2.23 -10.57
N THR A 55 -3.28 2.25 -10.04
CA THR A 55 -2.43 3.45 -10.03
C THR A 55 -2.05 3.90 -11.42
N THR A 56 -1.84 2.98 -12.37
CA THR A 56 -1.61 3.31 -13.79
C THR A 56 -2.86 3.93 -14.43
N MET A 57 -4.05 3.39 -14.15
CA MET A 57 -5.31 3.96 -14.65
C MET A 57 -5.58 5.37 -14.08
N LEU A 58 -5.25 5.59 -12.81
CA LEU A 58 -5.30 6.91 -12.18
C LEU A 58 -4.27 7.84 -12.83
N PHE A 59 -3.01 7.41 -12.97
CA PHE A 59 -1.93 8.22 -13.56
C PHE A 59 -2.20 8.61 -15.03
N LEU A 60 -2.78 7.72 -15.83
CA LEU A 60 -3.17 8.04 -17.20
C LEU A 60 -4.45 8.91 -17.29
N GLY A 61 -5.05 9.30 -16.17
CA GLY A 61 -6.25 10.12 -16.12
C GLY A 61 -7.53 9.42 -16.58
N GLN A 62 -7.50 8.09 -16.79
CA GLN A 62 -8.67 7.30 -17.16
C GLN A 62 -9.69 7.26 -16.02
N ILE A 63 -9.19 7.29 -14.78
CA ILE A 63 -9.98 7.41 -13.56
C ILE A 63 -9.65 8.80 -12.98
N GLY A 64 -10.61 9.73 -13.01
CA GLY A 64 -10.45 11.07 -12.41
C GLY A 64 -10.37 12.26 -13.35
N SER A 65 -10.30 12.04 -14.66
CA SER A 65 -10.22 13.13 -15.65
C SER A 65 -9.11 14.14 -15.35
N ILE A 66 -7.91 13.62 -15.06
CA ILE A 66 -6.75 14.42 -14.68
C ILE A 66 -6.24 15.21 -15.89
N ASP A 67 -6.28 16.54 -15.79
CA ASP A 67 -5.60 17.42 -16.73
C ASP A 67 -4.24 17.84 -16.18
N TRP A 68 -3.21 17.06 -16.53
CA TRP A 68 -1.82 17.26 -16.11
C TRP A 68 -1.26 18.66 -16.42
N LEU A 69 -1.81 19.34 -17.44
CA LEU A 69 -1.31 20.64 -17.88
C LEU A 69 -1.94 21.81 -17.12
N ASN A 70 -3.04 21.56 -16.39
CA ASN A 70 -3.83 22.58 -15.68
C ASN A 70 -3.87 22.36 -14.16
N ILE A 71 -2.95 21.57 -13.58
CA ILE A 71 -2.85 21.42 -12.13
C ILE A 71 -2.25 22.69 -11.53
N GLY A 72 -3.08 23.48 -10.85
CA GLY A 72 -2.64 24.66 -10.11
C GLY A 72 -1.65 24.32 -9.01
N GLN A 73 -0.71 25.24 -8.73
CA GLN A 73 0.26 25.06 -7.66
C GLN A 73 -0.45 24.93 -6.30
N GLY A 74 -0.20 23.83 -5.58
CA GLY A 74 -0.84 23.54 -4.30
C GLY A 74 -2.25 22.95 -4.40
N SER A 75 -2.74 22.67 -5.61
CA SER A 75 -4.02 21.99 -5.82
C SER A 75 -3.85 20.47 -5.77
N TYR A 76 -4.80 19.80 -5.12
CA TYR A 76 -4.93 18.35 -5.21
C TYR A 76 -5.75 17.97 -6.44
N VAL A 77 -5.31 16.91 -7.12
CA VAL A 77 -6.03 16.33 -8.26
C VAL A 77 -7.17 15.45 -7.76
N PHE A 78 -6.90 14.71 -6.69
CA PHE A 78 -7.87 13.94 -5.94
C PHE A 78 -7.74 14.26 -4.47
N GLN A 79 -8.87 14.46 -3.80
CA GLN A 79 -8.94 14.66 -2.37
C GLN A 79 -10.22 14.03 -1.84
N SER A 80 -10.10 13.23 -0.79
CA SER A 80 -11.22 12.65 -0.07
C SER A 80 -11.84 13.67 0.88
N GLU A 81 -13.13 13.52 1.14
CA GLU A 81 -13.75 14.20 2.28
C GLU A 81 -13.07 13.74 3.58
N PRO A 82 -12.76 14.67 4.51
CA PRO A 82 -12.07 14.34 5.73
C PRO A 82 -12.98 13.57 6.68
N VAL A 83 -12.53 12.40 7.14
CA VAL A 83 -13.24 11.59 8.14
C VAL A 83 -12.52 11.66 9.48
N SER A 84 -13.20 12.13 10.53
CA SER A 84 -12.60 12.18 11.88
C SER A 84 -12.29 10.77 12.40
N VAL A 85 -11.03 10.54 12.78
CA VAL A 85 -10.57 9.26 13.36
C VAL A 85 -10.41 9.39 14.88
N LEU A 86 -9.75 10.46 15.34
CA LEU A 86 -9.73 10.83 16.76
C LEU A 86 -10.04 12.31 16.93
N GLU A 87 -11.28 12.61 17.30
CA GLU A 87 -11.76 13.97 17.54
C GLU A 87 -10.97 14.74 18.62
N PRO A 88 -10.59 14.14 19.78
CA PRO A 88 -9.95 14.90 20.86
C PRO A 88 -8.57 15.48 20.51
N ILE A 89 -7.87 14.85 19.57
CA ILE A 89 -6.55 15.25 19.10
C ILE A 89 -6.56 15.75 17.64
N GLY A 90 -7.76 15.92 17.06
CA GLY A 90 -7.94 16.48 15.72
C GLY A 90 -7.46 15.59 14.57
N VAL A 91 -7.25 14.29 14.79
CA VAL A 91 -6.73 13.37 13.77
C VAL A 91 -7.84 13.01 12.79
N ARG A 92 -7.58 13.28 11.51
CA ARG A 92 -8.53 13.01 10.43
C ARG A 92 -7.89 12.09 9.39
N TRP A 93 -8.71 11.21 8.84
CA TRP A 93 -8.39 10.47 7.62
C TRP A 93 -8.74 11.38 6.45
N VAL A 94 -7.71 11.95 5.83
CA VAL A 94 -7.83 12.75 4.62
C VAL A 94 -6.76 12.24 3.67
N VAL A 95 -7.18 11.75 2.52
CA VAL A 95 -6.27 11.26 1.49
C VAL A 95 -6.38 12.13 0.26
N GLY A 96 -5.27 12.29 -0.44
CA GLY A 96 -5.23 13.04 -1.67
C GLY A 96 -3.87 12.96 -2.33
N VAL A 97 -3.85 13.30 -3.60
CA VAL A 97 -2.65 13.26 -4.43
C VAL A 97 -2.56 14.54 -5.24
N ASP A 98 -1.38 15.16 -5.20
CA ASP A 98 -1.02 16.30 -6.02
C ASP A 98 -0.14 15.87 -7.21
N ALA A 99 0.31 16.83 -8.01
CA ALA A 99 1.15 16.56 -9.18
C ALA A 99 2.49 15.88 -8.85
N LEU A 100 3.01 16.03 -7.62
CA LEU A 100 4.28 15.44 -7.18
C LEU A 100 4.09 14.05 -6.57
N SER A 101 3.00 13.86 -5.83
CA SER A 101 2.68 12.63 -5.12
C SER A 101 2.28 11.52 -6.09
N PHE A 102 1.59 11.86 -7.18
CA PHE A 102 1.16 10.89 -8.19
C PHE A 102 2.31 10.07 -8.80
N PRO A 103 3.38 10.68 -9.35
CA PRO A 103 4.54 9.95 -9.83
C PRO A 103 5.15 9.03 -8.77
N MET A 104 5.18 9.46 -7.51
CA MET A 104 5.74 8.67 -6.41
C MET A 104 4.88 7.46 -6.05
N VAL A 105 3.55 7.63 -6.03
CA VAL A 105 2.57 6.55 -5.87
C VAL A 105 2.71 5.52 -6.98
N TRP A 106 2.74 5.97 -8.24
CA TRP A 106 2.87 5.08 -9.40
C TRP A 106 4.22 4.36 -9.43
N LEU A 107 5.31 5.06 -9.15
CA LEU A 107 6.65 4.47 -9.08
C LEU A 107 6.74 3.41 -7.97
N THR A 108 6.14 3.67 -6.80
CA THR A 108 6.07 2.70 -5.70
C THR A 108 5.34 1.43 -6.15
N ALA A 109 4.15 1.58 -6.72
CA ALA A 109 3.35 0.46 -7.23
C ALA A 109 4.02 -0.29 -8.38
N LEU A 110 4.91 0.36 -9.15
CA LEU A 110 5.69 -0.29 -10.20
C LEU A 110 6.86 -1.10 -9.64
N LEU A 111 7.58 -0.57 -8.66
CA LEU A 111 8.79 -1.20 -8.14
C LEU A 111 8.48 -2.45 -7.31
N ILE A 112 7.39 -2.48 -6.55
CA ILE A 112 7.05 -3.62 -5.69
C ILE A 112 6.89 -4.94 -6.46
N PRO A 113 6.07 -5.05 -7.52
CA PRO A 113 5.97 -6.29 -8.28
C PRO A 113 7.29 -6.65 -8.97
N ILE A 114 8.08 -5.66 -9.42
CA ILE A 114 9.43 -5.91 -9.97
C ILE A 114 10.34 -6.53 -8.90
N SER A 115 10.36 -5.97 -7.69
CA SER A 115 11.13 -6.52 -6.57
C SER A 115 10.68 -7.93 -6.20
N MET A 116 9.38 -8.21 -6.20
CA MET A 116 8.84 -9.56 -5.99
C MET A 116 9.23 -10.54 -7.10
N LEU A 117 9.32 -10.09 -8.36
CA LEU A 117 9.76 -10.91 -9.50
C LEU A 117 11.26 -11.24 -9.42
N VAL A 118 12.09 -10.28 -9.02
CA VAL A 118 13.53 -10.49 -8.87
C VAL A 118 13.81 -11.54 -7.78
N GLU A 119 13.09 -11.47 -6.66
CA GLU A 119 13.27 -12.38 -5.52
C GLU A 119 12.17 -13.47 -5.47
N TRP A 120 11.82 -14.05 -6.63
CA TRP A 120 10.68 -14.99 -6.74
C TRP A 120 10.85 -16.25 -5.86
N ASP A 121 12.07 -16.77 -5.78
CA ASP A 121 12.44 -17.96 -5.02
C ASP A 121 12.96 -17.66 -3.61
N ALA A 122 12.54 -16.53 -3.04
CA ALA A 122 12.89 -16.12 -1.68
C ALA A 122 12.79 -17.28 -0.67
N LYS A 123 13.87 -17.49 0.10
CA LYS A 123 13.81 -18.35 1.29
C LYS A 123 12.69 -17.86 2.21
N LYS A 124 11.88 -18.77 2.77
CA LYS A 124 10.71 -18.39 3.58
C LYS A 124 9.78 -17.37 2.87
N GLY A 125 9.54 -17.54 1.56
CA GLY A 125 8.71 -16.63 0.77
C GLY A 125 7.31 -16.36 1.35
N HIS A 126 6.76 -17.27 2.18
CA HIS A 126 5.49 -16.99 2.86
C HIS A 126 5.54 -15.85 3.89
N LEU A 127 6.74 -15.37 4.25
CA LEU A 127 6.97 -14.19 5.08
C LEU A 127 7.44 -13.00 4.24
N PHE A 128 8.32 -13.24 3.26
CA PHE A 128 8.87 -12.19 2.40
C PHE A 128 7.80 -11.41 1.63
N PHE A 129 6.93 -12.13 0.90
CA PHE A 129 5.95 -11.53 0.01
C PHE A 129 4.87 -10.73 0.76
N PRO A 130 4.35 -11.19 1.92
CA PRO A 130 3.49 -10.35 2.74
C PRO A 130 4.20 -9.13 3.36
N LEU A 131 5.48 -9.23 3.75
CA LEU A 131 6.23 -8.11 4.31
C LEU A 131 6.48 -7.01 3.28
N ILE A 132 6.89 -7.38 2.07
CA ILE A 132 7.08 -6.40 0.98
C ILE A 132 5.74 -5.78 0.55
N LEU A 133 4.62 -6.52 0.66
CA LEU A 133 3.27 -6.00 0.45
C LEU A 133 2.84 -5.00 1.55
N ILE A 134 3.13 -5.27 2.83
CA ILE A 134 2.91 -4.28 3.89
C ILE A 134 3.76 -3.02 3.63
N MET A 135 4.99 -3.20 3.16
CA MET A 135 5.88 -2.09 2.80
C MET A 135 5.30 -1.26 1.64
N GLU A 136 4.68 -1.88 0.64
CA GLU A 136 3.96 -1.18 -0.43
C GLU A 136 2.90 -0.24 0.14
N GLY A 137 1.98 -0.75 0.96
CA GLY A 137 0.92 0.08 1.54
C GLY A 137 1.46 1.16 2.49
N ALA A 138 2.54 0.87 3.23
CA ALA A 138 3.20 1.85 4.07
C ALA A 138 3.78 3.03 3.26
N LEU A 139 4.50 2.72 2.17
CA LEU A 139 5.08 3.71 1.27
C LEU A 139 4.00 4.49 0.50
N LEU A 140 2.94 3.82 0.05
CA LEU A 140 1.80 4.48 -0.59
C LEU A 140 1.14 5.49 0.36
N GLY A 141 0.95 5.14 1.62
CA GLY A 141 0.36 6.05 2.61
C GLY A 141 1.20 7.31 2.88
N VAL A 142 2.54 7.21 2.81
CA VAL A 142 3.44 8.38 2.93
C VAL A 142 3.17 9.42 1.84
N PHE A 143 2.75 9.01 0.63
CA PHE A 143 2.46 9.93 -0.47
C PHE A 143 0.98 10.29 -0.62
N ILE A 144 0.07 9.55 0.02
CA ILE A 144 -1.39 9.71 -0.16
C ILE A 144 -2.05 10.42 1.01
N VAL A 145 -1.50 10.31 2.23
CA VAL A 145 -2.14 10.87 3.43
C VAL A 145 -1.81 12.35 3.59
N LEU A 146 -2.83 13.18 3.81
CA LEU A 146 -2.69 14.64 3.97
C LEU A 146 -2.63 15.10 5.43
N ASP A 147 -3.14 14.29 6.37
CA ASP A 147 -3.07 14.61 7.80
C ASP A 147 -1.69 14.27 8.37
N LEU A 148 -1.03 15.24 9.01
CA LEU A 148 0.35 15.11 9.50
C LEU A 148 0.53 13.96 10.50
N PHE A 149 -0.45 13.72 11.37
CA PHE A 149 -0.35 12.66 12.37
C PHE A 149 -0.42 11.29 11.70
N VAL A 150 -1.38 11.11 10.80
CA VAL A 150 -1.55 9.86 10.06
C VAL A 150 -0.35 9.62 9.13
N PHE A 151 0.15 10.66 8.46
CA PHE A 151 1.39 10.63 7.68
C PHE A 151 2.56 10.11 8.51
N TYR A 152 2.76 10.65 9.72
CA TYR A 152 3.83 10.21 10.61
C TYR A 152 3.70 8.72 10.99
N VAL A 153 2.48 8.23 11.22
CA VAL A 153 2.23 6.81 11.47
C VAL A 153 2.64 5.96 10.26
N PHE A 154 2.31 6.36 9.03
CA PHE A 154 2.75 5.65 7.83
C PHE A 154 4.27 5.69 7.66
N TRP A 155 4.88 6.83 7.94
CA TRP A 155 6.33 6.99 7.92
C TRP A 155 7.02 6.00 8.86
N GLU A 156 6.61 5.94 10.12
CA GLU A 156 7.14 4.98 11.11
C GLU A 156 6.80 3.53 10.73
N LEU A 157 5.63 3.29 10.14
CA LEU A 157 5.21 1.96 9.69
C LEU A 157 6.16 1.40 8.63
N THR A 158 6.81 2.22 7.80
CA THR A 158 7.80 1.74 6.81
C THR A 158 8.99 1.04 7.45
N LEU A 159 9.36 1.40 8.68
CA LEU A 159 10.51 0.84 9.39
C LEU A 159 10.28 -0.62 9.79
N ILE A 160 9.04 -1.00 10.11
CA ILE A 160 8.69 -2.34 10.59
C ILE A 160 9.00 -3.42 9.54
N PRO A 161 8.40 -3.41 8.32
CA PRO A 161 8.70 -4.41 7.32
C PRO A 161 10.14 -4.32 6.83
N MET A 162 10.71 -3.11 6.70
CA MET A 162 12.11 -2.92 6.31
C MET A 162 13.06 -3.62 7.27
N PHE A 163 12.86 -3.46 8.59
CA PHE A 163 13.65 -4.13 9.62
C PHE A 163 13.66 -5.65 9.43
N PHE A 164 12.50 -6.28 9.24
CA PHE A 164 12.41 -7.73 9.05
C PHE A 164 13.00 -8.20 7.72
N LEU A 165 12.79 -7.43 6.65
CA LEU A 165 13.33 -7.75 5.32
C LEU A 165 14.87 -7.76 5.36
N ILE A 166 15.48 -6.74 5.97
CA ILE A 166 16.94 -6.69 6.13
C ILE A 166 17.43 -7.77 7.10
N LEU A 167 16.78 -7.97 8.24
CA LEU A 167 17.24 -8.92 9.26
C LEU A 167 17.27 -10.38 8.76
N VAL A 168 16.34 -10.77 7.88
CA VAL A 168 16.17 -12.17 7.46
C VAL A 168 16.70 -12.45 6.05
N TRP A 169 16.75 -11.45 5.17
CA TRP A 169 17.21 -11.58 3.77
C TRP A 169 18.37 -10.65 3.37
N GLY A 170 18.78 -9.73 4.24
CA GLY A 170 19.93 -8.84 4.02
C GLY A 170 21.28 -9.45 4.40
#